data_AF-A0A2G1DGR1-F1
#
_entry.id   AF-A0A2G1DGR1-F1
#
_cell.length_a   1.000
_cell.length_b   1.000
_cell.length_c   1.000
_cell.angle_alpha   90.00
_cell.angle_beta   90.00
_cell.angle_gamma   90.00
#
_symmetry.space_group_name_H-M   'P 1'
#
loop_
_entity.id
_entity.type
_entity.pdbx_description
1 polymer ?
#
loop_
_entity_poly.entity_id
_entity_poly.type
_entity_poly.pdbx_seq_one_letter_code
_entity_poly.pdbx_strand_id
1 'polypeptide(L)'
;MNEPLVKIALIGQPNVGKSSLFNRIAQQRIAIVSDLAGTTRDIRKHEVEVLGRKALMLDTGGIDETNDEIFSNVKRKAIDCAKEADIILFMVDGKKLPDDKDKELFYELQNLGKKLALVVNKIDNDKEKERLWSFYEFGINDENLFGISVSHNRGTKSLFEWVANLLPEEEKVEEVINEEEVDEGLEDFLIPKEDTIIEEDNNEINVAIIGRTNVGKSSILNALIGEERSVVSSISGTTIDPVDESFEYKEKKITFVDTAGLRRRGKIEGIEKYALMRTKEMLKKANLALVILDASEELVDLDEKIAGLVDEYGLGTIIVLNKWDENSETFKELEKKVRRKFKFLFYAPIIAVSAKTGRSIDRLKDKIVEIYDNYSQRIPTSSLNKIVEEAVIRHALPSPNGAYLRIYYATQFQSNPPRIALIMNKPNLLHFSYKRYLINFLRDNINFEGTPIHVLTRKKGERIYDEELEDTFQG
;
A
#
# COMPACT_ATOMS: atom_id res chain seq x y z
N MET A 1 9.19 1.24 31.32
CA MET A 1 10.08 2.34 30.87
C MET A 1 10.50 1.98 29.46
N ASN A 2 10.18 2.76 28.44
CA ASN A 2 10.63 2.46 27.07
C ASN A 2 12.16 2.49 27.03
N GLU A 3 12.77 1.42 26.54
CA GLU A 3 14.21 1.39 26.26
C GLU A 3 14.57 2.43 25.18
N PRO A 4 15.77 3.02 25.24
CA PRO A 4 16.21 3.97 24.22
C PRO A 4 16.40 3.27 22.87
N LEU A 5 15.83 3.84 21.81
CA LEU A 5 15.91 3.30 20.45
C LEU A 5 17.37 3.26 19.94
N VAL A 6 17.73 2.16 19.28
CA VAL A 6 19.02 1.97 18.61
C VAL A 6 19.16 2.96 17.45
N LYS A 7 20.32 3.61 17.34
CA LYS A 7 20.57 4.67 16.34
C LYS A 7 21.33 4.15 15.12
N ILE A 8 20.82 4.46 13.93
CA ILE A 8 21.38 4.04 12.64
C ILE A 8 21.84 5.27 11.86
N ALA A 9 23.12 5.38 11.53
CA ALA A 9 23.64 6.44 10.66
C ALA A 9 23.76 5.96 9.21
N LEU A 10 23.24 6.74 8.25
CA LEU A 10 23.43 6.50 6.82
C LEU A 10 24.46 7.49 6.25
N ILE A 11 25.64 6.98 5.87
CA ILE A 11 26.80 7.79 5.49
C ILE A 11 27.25 7.43 4.07
N GLY A 12 27.78 8.40 3.33
CA GLY A 12 28.36 8.18 2.00
C GLY A 12 28.43 9.46 1.18
N GLN A 13 29.06 9.41 0.00
CA GLN A 13 29.17 10.58 -0.89
C GLN A 13 27.79 11.06 -1.39
N PRO A 14 27.67 12.33 -1.85
CA PRO A 14 26.50 12.77 -2.60
C PRO A 14 26.19 11.85 -3.79
N ASN A 15 24.91 11.69 -4.14
CA ASN A 15 24.43 10.94 -5.31
C ASN A 15 24.71 9.42 -5.36
N VAL A 16 25.20 8.81 -4.28
CA VAL A 16 25.30 7.35 -4.15
C VAL A 16 23.93 6.68 -3.96
N GLY A 17 22.91 7.46 -3.58
CA GLY A 17 21.51 7.03 -3.42
C GLY A 17 21.02 7.02 -1.96
N LYS A 18 21.67 7.76 -1.05
CA LYS A 18 21.35 7.74 0.39
C LYS A 18 19.90 8.08 0.66
N SER A 19 19.39 9.17 0.07
CA SER A 19 18.00 9.59 0.20
C SER A 19 17.02 8.53 -0.34
N SER A 20 17.40 7.78 -1.38
CA SER A 20 16.58 6.69 -1.90
C SER A 20 16.52 5.52 -0.91
N LEU A 21 17.65 5.13 -0.30
CA LEU A 21 17.68 4.06 0.71
C LEU A 21 16.99 4.50 2.01
N PHE A 22 17.21 5.75 2.43
CA PHE A 22 16.53 6.36 3.57
C PHE A 22 15.02 6.34 3.36
N ASN A 23 14.54 6.86 2.22
CA ASN A 23 13.12 6.83 1.90
C ASN A 23 12.60 5.40 1.84
N ARG A 24 13.38 4.44 1.33
CA ARG A 24 13.00 3.03 1.31
C ARG A 24 12.81 2.46 2.71
N ILE A 25 13.72 2.77 3.64
CA ILE A 25 13.64 2.36 5.05
C ILE A 25 12.48 3.08 5.75
N ALA A 26 12.26 4.37 5.46
CA ALA A 26 11.18 5.17 6.03
C ALA A 26 9.78 4.84 5.43
N GLN A 27 9.71 4.24 4.25
CA GLN A 27 8.46 3.94 3.54
C GLN A 27 7.83 2.57 3.88
N GLN A 28 8.44 1.73 4.72
CA GLN A 28 7.81 0.50 5.26
C GLN A 28 6.73 0.76 6.35
N ARG A 29 6.14 1.98 6.33
CA ARG A 29 5.02 2.56 7.08
C ARG A 29 5.15 2.86 8.58
N ILE A 30 5.15 4.18 8.86
CA ILE A 30 4.42 4.91 9.92
C ILE A 30 4.74 4.51 11.37
N ALA A 31 5.96 4.82 11.80
CA ALA A 31 6.10 5.59 13.04
C ALA A 31 6.03 7.08 12.65
N ILE A 32 5.32 7.88 13.42
CA ILE A 32 5.23 9.34 13.24
C ILE A 32 6.66 9.87 13.00
N VAL A 33 6.93 10.43 11.82
CA VAL A 33 8.15 11.20 11.62
C VAL A 33 7.94 12.51 12.38
N SER A 34 8.21 12.46 13.68
CA SER A 34 8.35 13.66 14.47
C SER A 34 9.77 14.15 14.29
N ASP A 35 9.94 15.33 13.72
CA ASP A 35 11.17 16.08 13.86
C ASP A 35 11.34 16.37 15.36
N LEU A 36 12.06 15.51 16.09
CA LEU A 36 12.48 15.82 17.45
C LEU A 36 13.55 16.91 17.36
N ALA A 37 13.09 18.16 17.36
CA ALA A 37 13.93 19.35 17.41
C ALA A 37 14.63 19.42 18.79
N GLY A 38 15.74 18.70 18.92
CA GLY A 38 16.72 18.86 19.98
C GLY A 38 17.81 19.80 19.51
N THR A 39 18.06 20.86 20.25
CA THR A 39 19.08 21.89 19.94
C THR A 39 20.49 21.30 19.96
N THR A 40 20.96 20.88 18.79
CA THR A 40 22.37 20.88 18.35
C THR A 40 22.35 20.84 16.83
N ARG A 41 22.94 21.87 16.21
CA ARG A 41 22.94 22.13 14.76
C ARG A 41 23.43 20.88 14.00
N ASP A 42 22.61 20.36 13.08
CA ASP A 42 23.00 19.63 11.85
C ASP A 42 22.69 18.11 11.71
N ILE A 43 22.17 17.37 12.71
CA ILE A 43 21.78 15.95 12.51
C ILE A 43 20.26 15.78 12.69
N ARG A 44 19.56 15.39 11.61
CA ARG A 44 18.12 15.08 11.66
C ARG A 44 17.92 13.66 12.14
N LYS A 45 16.97 13.48 13.05
CA LYS A 45 16.63 12.21 13.69
C LYS A 45 15.24 11.80 13.25
N HIS A 46 15.13 10.62 12.65
CA HIS A 46 13.88 10.07 12.14
C HIS A 46 13.61 8.72 12.80
N GLU A 47 12.45 8.55 13.43
CA GLU A 47 12.03 7.23 13.91
C GLU A 47 11.67 6.37 12.69
N VAL A 48 12.27 5.18 12.60
CA VAL A 48 12.08 4.24 11.49
C VAL A 48 11.82 2.85 12.04
N GLU A 49 11.16 2.02 11.25
CA GLU A 49 10.90 0.62 11.57
C GLU A 49 11.59 -0.26 10.53
N VAL A 50 12.44 -1.20 10.98
CA VAL A 50 13.13 -2.16 10.11
C VAL A 50 12.64 -3.55 10.48
N LEU A 51 11.88 -4.18 9.58
CA LEU A 51 11.31 -5.53 9.76
C LEU A 51 10.54 -5.71 11.09
N GLY A 52 9.77 -4.70 11.51
CA GLY A 52 9.01 -4.77 12.76
C GLY A 52 9.77 -4.33 14.01
N ARG A 53 11.01 -3.82 13.89
CA ARG A 53 11.82 -3.36 15.01
C ARG A 53 12.10 -1.87 14.89
N LYS A 54 11.81 -1.10 15.94
CA LYS A 54 11.98 0.36 15.95
C LYS A 54 13.45 0.76 16.11
N ALA A 55 13.84 1.80 15.38
CA ALA A 55 15.16 2.39 15.42
C ALA A 55 15.09 3.90 15.18
N LEU A 56 16.18 4.62 15.44
CA LEU A 56 16.32 6.04 15.15
C LEU A 56 17.35 6.24 14.04
N MET A 57 16.91 6.66 12.86
CA MET A 57 17.80 6.95 11.74
C MET A 57 18.35 8.37 11.84
N LEU A 58 19.67 8.51 11.76
CA LEU A 58 20.40 9.76 11.73
C LEU A 58 20.70 10.11 10.27
N ASP A 59 20.07 11.17 9.76
CA ASP A 59 20.32 11.66 8.40
C ASP A 59 21.32 12.82 8.42
N THR A 60 22.39 12.67 7.64
CA THR A 60 23.38 13.72 7.37
C THR A 60 22.98 14.59 6.18
N GLY A 61 21.93 14.23 5.44
CA GLY A 61 21.56 14.77 4.13
C GLY A 61 20.74 16.06 4.12
N GLY A 62 20.38 16.60 5.28
CA GLY A 62 19.53 17.79 5.39
C GLY A 62 20.19 19.14 5.07
N ILE A 63 21.50 19.18 4.78
CA ILE A 63 22.25 20.40 4.45
C ILE A 63 23.33 20.04 3.43
N ASP A 64 22.96 19.91 2.16
CA ASP A 64 23.92 19.88 1.04
C ASP A 64 23.27 20.48 -0.23
N GLU A 65 22.54 21.59 -0.05
CA GLU A 65 22.19 22.51 -1.16
C GLU A 65 23.09 23.75 -1.13
N THR A 66 24.40 23.56 -1.00
CA THR A 66 25.38 24.55 -1.47
C THR A 66 26.57 23.82 -2.03
N ASN A 67 26.70 23.87 -3.36
CA ASN A 67 27.92 23.48 -4.06
C ASN A 67 29.11 24.22 -3.42
N ASP A 68 30.20 23.48 -3.20
CA ASP A 68 31.51 23.89 -2.67
C ASP A 68 31.69 23.94 -1.14
N GLU A 69 31.25 22.90 -0.41
CA GLU A 69 31.83 22.60 0.92
C GLU A 69 33.02 21.62 0.80
N ILE A 70 34.16 22.03 1.37
CA ILE A 70 35.43 21.28 1.40
C ILE A 70 35.16 19.86 1.93
N PHE A 71 35.68 18.83 1.25
CA PHE A 71 35.58 17.39 1.64
C PHE A 71 35.80 17.14 3.15
N SER A 72 36.64 17.95 3.81
CA SER A 72 36.88 17.91 5.26
C SER A 72 35.63 18.16 6.11
N ASN A 73 34.68 18.98 5.65
CA ASN A 73 33.42 19.25 6.34
C ASN A 73 32.44 18.08 6.23
N VAL A 74 32.32 17.48 5.04
CA VAL A 74 31.50 16.27 4.82
C VAL A 74 32.04 15.10 5.64
N LYS A 75 33.36 14.90 5.63
CA LYS A 75 34.04 13.88 6.43
C LYS A 75 33.81 14.08 7.93
N ARG A 76 33.96 15.32 8.43
CA ARG A 76 33.73 15.64 9.85
C ARG A 76 32.28 15.38 10.27
N LYS A 77 31.30 15.85 9.47
CA LYS A 77 29.86 15.60 9.71
C LYS A 77 29.53 14.11 9.74
N ALA A 78 30.11 13.33 8.83
CA ALA A 78 29.95 11.88 8.80
C ALA A 78 30.49 11.21 10.08
N ILE A 79 31.70 11.58 10.51
CA ILE A 79 32.31 11.04 11.73
C ILE A 79 31.51 11.43 12.99
N ASP A 80 31.04 12.67 13.08
CA ASP A 80 30.26 13.12 14.24
C ASP A 80 28.89 12.44 14.32
N CYS A 81 28.22 12.23 13.17
CA CYS A 81 27.01 11.41 13.08
C CYS A 81 27.27 9.95 13.48
N ALA A 82 28.39 9.38 13.02
CA ALA A 82 28.77 8.00 13.35
C ALA A 82 29.06 7.79 14.85
N LYS A 83 29.61 8.79 15.54
CA LYS A 83 29.84 8.72 17.01
C LYS A 83 28.54 8.62 17.79
N GLU A 84 27.48 9.27 17.31
CA GLU A 84 26.15 9.22 17.94
C GLU A 84 25.38 7.92 17.62
N ALA A 85 25.80 7.17 16.60
CA ALA A 85 25.13 5.96 16.14
C ALA A 85 25.63 4.67 16.83
N ASP A 86 24.78 3.65 16.80
CA ASP A 86 25.09 2.29 17.21
C ASP A 86 25.41 1.42 15.99
N ILE A 87 24.73 1.70 14.86
CA ILE A 87 24.88 1.03 13.57
C ILE A 87 25.22 2.08 12.51
N ILE A 88 26.19 1.78 11.65
CA ILE A 88 26.63 2.63 10.54
C ILE A 88 26.41 1.87 9.23
N LEU A 89 25.65 2.48 8.32
CA LEU A 89 25.47 2.05 6.94
C LEU A 89 26.29 2.97 6.04
N PHE A 90 27.45 2.50 5.59
CA PHE A 90 28.30 3.26 4.68
C PHE A 90 28.01 2.89 3.23
N MET A 91 27.55 3.85 2.43
CA MET A 91 27.01 3.61 1.11
C MET A 91 27.86 4.19 -0.02
N VAL A 92 28.14 3.37 -1.03
CA VAL A 92 28.96 3.71 -2.21
C VAL A 92 28.22 3.38 -3.51
N ASP A 93 28.70 3.95 -4.62
CA ASP A 93 28.15 3.71 -5.97
C ASP A 93 28.88 2.55 -6.66
N GLY A 94 28.22 1.40 -6.81
CA GLY A 94 28.74 0.20 -7.45
C GLY A 94 28.98 0.31 -8.96
N LYS A 95 28.54 1.40 -9.60
CA LYS A 95 28.89 1.66 -11.01
C LYS A 95 30.31 2.23 -11.16
N LYS A 96 30.89 2.74 -10.07
CA LYS A 96 32.26 3.27 -10.00
C LYS A 96 33.19 2.27 -9.32
N LEU A 97 34.50 2.46 -9.51
CA LEU A 97 35.51 1.75 -8.72
C LEU A 97 35.59 2.34 -7.30
N PRO A 98 36.05 1.56 -6.31
CA PRO A 98 36.37 2.05 -4.97
C PRO A 98 37.22 3.33 -4.98
N ASP A 99 36.72 4.41 -4.39
CA ASP A 99 37.44 5.67 -4.26
C ASP A 99 38.32 5.67 -3.00
N ASP A 100 39.57 6.14 -3.12
CA ASP A 100 40.52 6.17 -1.99
C ASP A 100 40.03 7.04 -0.82
N LYS A 101 39.26 8.10 -1.12
CA LYS A 101 38.67 8.97 -0.10
C LYS A 101 37.55 8.29 0.68
N ASP A 102 36.77 7.45 0.00
CA ASP A 102 35.73 6.65 0.64
C ASP A 102 36.35 5.57 1.51
N LYS A 103 37.45 4.94 1.06
CA LYS A 103 38.24 4.00 1.87
C LYS A 103 38.79 4.66 3.13
N GLU A 104 39.39 5.85 2.99
CA GLU A 104 39.93 6.60 4.14
C GLU A 104 38.85 6.88 5.20
N LEU A 105 37.68 7.38 4.78
CA LEU A 105 36.55 7.59 5.67
C LEU A 105 36.02 6.27 6.27
N PHE A 106 35.93 5.22 5.47
CA PHE A 106 35.49 3.91 5.93
C PHE A 106 36.40 3.32 7.02
N TYR A 107 37.72 3.43 6.87
CA TYR A 107 38.68 2.98 7.89
C TYR A 107 38.55 3.78 9.19
N GLU A 108 38.30 5.08 9.11
CA GLU A 108 38.03 5.90 10.30
C GLU A 108 36.73 5.49 11.00
N LEU A 109 35.67 5.19 10.24
CA LEU A 109 34.41 4.68 10.79
C LEU A 109 34.60 3.31 11.45
N GLN A 110 35.40 2.43 10.85
CA GLN A 110 35.74 1.11 11.40
C GLN A 110 36.45 1.22 12.75
N ASN A 111 37.35 2.21 12.90
CA ASN A 111 38.09 2.46 14.15
C ASN A 111 37.19 2.96 15.31
N LEU A 112 35.94 3.34 15.05
CA LEU A 112 34.97 3.70 16.11
C LEU A 112 34.44 2.47 16.87
N GLY A 113 34.69 1.25 16.38
CA GLY A 113 34.28 0.00 17.04
C GLY A 113 32.76 -0.25 17.03
N LYS A 114 32.02 0.45 16.16
CA LYS A 114 30.57 0.32 15.97
C LYS A 114 30.24 -0.77 14.95
N LYS A 115 28.97 -1.18 14.87
CA LYS A 115 28.51 -2.11 13.81
C LYS A 115 28.50 -1.36 12.48
N LEU A 116 29.29 -1.83 11.51
CA LEU A 116 29.52 -1.14 10.24
C LEU A 116 29.24 -2.08 9.06
N ALA A 117 28.36 -1.65 8.15
CA ALA A 117 28.07 -2.32 6.90
C ALA A 117 28.51 -1.47 5.70
N LEU A 118 29.10 -2.11 4.68
CA LEU A 118 29.40 -1.51 3.39
C LEU A 118 28.27 -1.85 2.41
N VAL A 119 27.54 -0.82 1.98
CA VAL A 119 26.38 -0.94 1.09
C VAL A 119 26.77 -0.42 -0.30
N VAL A 120 26.97 -1.35 -1.23
CA VAL A 120 27.32 -1.04 -2.63
C VAL A 120 26.02 -0.95 -3.43
N ASN A 121 25.56 0.28 -3.70
CA ASN A 121 24.29 0.52 -4.39
C ASN A 121 24.47 0.49 -5.93
N LYS A 122 23.36 0.39 -6.67
CA LYS A 122 23.29 0.34 -8.15
C LYS A 122 23.83 -0.95 -8.79
N ILE A 123 23.71 -2.07 -8.08
CA ILE A 123 23.93 -3.43 -8.62
C ILE A 123 22.60 -3.94 -9.19
N ASP A 124 22.31 -3.59 -10.44
CA ASP A 124 20.97 -3.70 -11.03
C ASP A 124 20.66 -5.12 -11.52
N ASN A 125 21.68 -5.91 -11.86
CA ASN A 125 21.53 -7.26 -12.41
C ASN A 125 22.59 -8.26 -11.86
N ASP A 126 22.40 -9.57 -12.08
CA ASP A 126 23.32 -10.61 -11.58
C ASP A 126 24.74 -10.50 -12.16
N LYS A 127 24.89 -10.01 -13.40
CA LYS A 127 26.21 -9.82 -14.01
C LYS A 127 27.00 -8.71 -13.31
N GLU A 128 26.30 -7.74 -12.73
CA GLU A 128 26.93 -6.65 -11.98
C GLU A 128 27.38 -7.07 -10.57
N LYS A 129 26.96 -8.23 -10.05
CA LYS A 129 27.45 -8.74 -8.74
C LYS A 129 28.96 -8.95 -8.72
N GLU A 130 29.57 -9.25 -9.87
CA GLU A 130 31.03 -9.37 -10.00
C GLU A 130 31.75 -8.06 -9.65
N ARG A 131 31.06 -6.91 -9.70
CA ARG A 131 31.66 -5.62 -9.32
C ARG A 131 31.95 -5.55 -7.81
N LEU A 132 31.23 -6.32 -6.99
CA LEU A 132 31.47 -6.40 -5.54
C LEU A 132 32.88 -6.86 -5.20
N TRP A 133 33.52 -7.65 -6.08
CA TRP A 133 34.90 -8.12 -5.88
C TRP A 133 35.89 -6.96 -5.67
N SER A 134 35.67 -5.82 -6.33
CA SER A 134 36.54 -4.64 -6.15
C SER A 134 36.36 -3.98 -4.77
N PHE A 135 35.18 -4.10 -4.15
CA PHE A 135 34.88 -3.44 -2.88
C PHE A 135 35.41 -4.18 -1.65
N TYR A 136 35.94 -5.40 -1.80
CA TYR A 136 36.74 -6.04 -0.75
C TYR A 136 38.01 -5.26 -0.40
N GLU A 137 38.46 -4.36 -1.27
CA GLU A 137 39.56 -3.43 -0.97
C GLU A 137 39.28 -2.50 0.21
N PHE A 138 38.02 -2.37 0.66
CA PHE A 138 37.66 -1.68 1.91
C PHE A 138 38.00 -2.49 3.17
N GLY A 139 38.49 -3.73 3.05
CA GLY A 139 38.87 -4.56 4.19
C GLY A 139 37.68 -5.05 5.03
N ILE A 140 36.51 -5.23 4.40
CA ILE A 140 35.29 -5.71 5.04
C ILE A 140 35.05 -7.19 4.76
N ASN A 141 34.46 -7.89 5.72
CA ASN A 141 34.07 -9.29 5.60
C ASN A 141 32.78 -9.46 4.79
N ASP A 142 32.60 -10.64 4.20
CA ASP A 142 31.40 -11.01 3.41
C ASP A 142 30.08 -10.70 4.14
N GLU A 143 30.03 -10.96 5.44
CA GLU A 143 28.83 -10.80 6.28
C GLU A 143 28.35 -9.34 6.41
N ASN A 144 29.22 -8.37 6.12
CA ASN A 144 28.91 -6.95 6.26
C ASN A 144 28.96 -6.21 4.91
N LEU A 145 29.15 -6.92 3.79
CA LEU A 145 29.17 -6.37 2.43
C LEU A 145 27.83 -6.66 1.73
N PHE A 146 27.11 -5.60 1.34
CA PHE A 146 25.78 -5.71 0.74
C PHE A 146 25.75 -5.05 -0.64
N GLY A 147 25.59 -5.87 -1.69
CA GLY A 147 25.31 -5.39 -3.04
C GLY A 147 23.81 -5.20 -3.25
N ILE A 148 23.38 -3.95 -3.45
CA ILE A 148 21.95 -3.61 -3.58
C ILE A 148 21.68 -2.79 -4.85
N SER A 149 20.42 -2.76 -5.27
CA SER A 149 19.89 -1.72 -6.14
C SER A 149 18.58 -1.22 -5.56
N VAL A 150 18.63 -0.02 -4.98
CA VAL A 150 17.44 0.61 -4.40
C VAL A 150 16.38 0.89 -5.48
N SER A 151 16.80 1.28 -6.69
CA SER A 151 15.90 1.59 -7.81
C SER A 151 15.18 0.36 -8.38
N HIS A 152 15.78 -0.83 -8.26
CA HIS A 152 15.21 -2.09 -8.75
C HIS A 152 14.76 -3.03 -7.62
N ASN A 153 14.70 -2.54 -6.38
CA ASN A 153 14.34 -3.32 -5.19
C ASN A 153 15.11 -4.66 -5.07
N ARG A 154 16.43 -4.61 -5.21
CA ARG A 154 17.28 -5.80 -5.28
C ARG A 154 18.31 -5.80 -4.17
N GLY A 155 18.50 -6.94 -3.50
CA GLY A 155 19.52 -7.13 -2.46
C GLY A 155 19.28 -6.35 -1.16
N THR A 156 18.23 -5.54 -1.08
CA THR A 156 17.84 -4.75 0.10
C THR A 156 17.40 -5.62 1.27
N LYS A 157 16.80 -6.78 1.00
CA LYS A 157 16.31 -7.70 2.05
C LYS A 157 17.41 -8.16 3.01
N SER A 158 18.56 -8.62 2.49
CA SER A 158 19.66 -9.11 3.35
C SER A 158 20.28 -7.99 4.19
N LEU A 159 20.32 -6.76 3.67
CA LEU A 159 20.72 -5.58 4.43
C LEU A 159 19.74 -5.29 5.57
N PHE A 160 18.43 -5.35 5.31
CA PHE A 160 17.41 -5.10 6.34
C PHE A 160 17.37 -6.19 7.40
N GLU A 161 17.54 -7.46 7.01
CA GLU A 161 17.67 -8.59 7.95
C GLU A 161 18.89 -8.40 8.85
N TRP A 162 20.04 -8.00 8.29
CA TRP A 162 21.24 -7.71 9.06
C TRP A 162 21.02 -6.57 10.07
N VAL A 163 20.37 -5.48 9.65
CA VAL A 163 20.03 -4.37 10.55
C VAL A 163 19.06 -4.83 11.64
N ALA A 164 17.98 -5.53 11.30
CA ALA A 164 16.98 -5.99 12.26
C ALA A 164 17.56 -6.91 13.33
N ASN A 165 18.49 -7.80 12.97
CA ASN A 165 19.18 -8.69 13.92
C ASN A 165 20.03 -7.94 14.96
N LEU A 166 20.35 -6.66 14.72
CA LEU A 166 21.08 -5.80 15.65
C LEU A 166 20.17 -4.89 16.49
N LEU A 167 18.85 -4.87 16.19
CA LEU A 167 17.85 -4.13 16.95
C LEU A 167 17.28 -5.00 18.07
N PRO A 168 16.89 -4.43 19.23
CA PRO A 168 16.28 -5.18 20.32
C PRO A 168 15.05 -5.95 19.82
N GLU A 169 14.90 -7.18 20.33
CA GLU A 169 13.69 -7.96 20.13
C GLU A 169 12.56 -7.31 20.90
N GLU A 170 11.44 -7.01 20.25
CA GLU A 170 10.20 -6.83 21.01
C GLU A 170 9.92 -8.14 21.74
N GLU A 171 9.72 -8.09 23.06
CA GLU A 171 9.29 -9.24 23.85
C GLU A 171 8.04 -9.85 23.23
N LYS A 172 8.25 -10.90 22.45
CA LYS A 172 7.23 -11.86 22.10
C LYS A 172 7.21 -12.87 23.22
N VAL A 173 6.04 -13.08 23.82
CA VAL A 173 5.78 -14.29 24.60
C VAL A 173 5.83 -15.46 23.62
N GLU A 174 6.99 -16.11 23.51
CA GLU A 174 7.15 -17.34 22.75
C GLU A 174 6.60 -18.51 23.57
N GLU A 175 5.40 -19.00 23.22
CA GLU A 175 5.00 -20.35 23.62
C GLU A 175 5.74 -21.36 22.73
N VAL A 176 6.62 -22.14 23.36
CA VAL A 176 7.28 -23.31 22.78
C VAL A 176 6.21 -24.35 22.49
N ILE A 177 5.94 -24.65 21.22
CA ILE A 177 5.11 -25.80 20.84
C ILE A 177 6.04 -26.91 20.34
N ASN A 178 6.14 -27.98 21.12
CA ASN A 178 6.74 -29.25 20.69
C ASN A 178 5.92 -29.84 19.53
N GLU A 179 6.61 -30.33 18.50
CA GLU A 179 6.02 -30.83 17.24
C GLU A 179 5.38 -32.22 17.30
N GLU A 180 5.16 -32.82 18.46
CA GLU A 180 4.61 -34.17 18.55
C GLU A 180 3.46 -34.20 19.55
N GLU A 181 2.24 -33.95 19.04
CA GLU A 181 0.94 -34.50 19.44
C GLU A 181 -0.15 -33.61 18.88
N VAL A 182 -0.52 -33.87 17.61
CA VAL A 182 -1.76 -33.35 17.04
C VAL A 182 -2.87 -34.29 17.49
N ASP A 183 -3.57 -33.92 18.56
CA ASP A 183 -4.86 -34.52 18.90
C ASP A 183 -5.95 -33.44 18.92
N GLU A 184 -7.15 -33.86 18.57
CA GLU A 184 -8.29 -33.14 17.99
C GLU A 184 -8.99 -32.09 18.89
N GLY A 185 -8.24 -31.37 19.76
CA GLY A 185 -8.78 -30.41 20.73
C GLY A 185 -8.29 -28.96 20.59
N LEU A 186 -7.50 -28.62 19.58
CA LEU A 186 -6.81 -27.33 19.45
C LEU A 186 -7.43 -26.34 18.43
N GLU A 187 -8.57 -26.67 17.82
CA GLU A 187 -9.27 -25.72 16.93
C GLU A 187 -9.70 -24.43 17.65
N ASP A 188 -9.97 -24.50 18.96
CA ASP A 188 -10.34 -23.32 19.76
C ASP A 188 -9.16 -22.42 20.15
N PHE A 189 -7.91 -22.90 20.09
CA PHE A 189 -6.73 -22.15 20.54
C PHE A 189 -5.89 -21.56 19.40
N LEU A 190 -6.15 -21.96 18.15
CA LEU A 190 -5.48 -21.44 16.95
C LEU A 190 -6.26 -20.33 16.25
N ILE A 191 -7.46 -19.99 16.72
CA ILE A 191 -8.09 -18.71 16.38
C ILE A 191 -7.18 -17.65 17.01
N PRO A 192 -6.51 -16.78 16.23
CA PRO A 192 -5.87 -15.62 16.84
C PRO A 192 -6.97 -14.96 17.66
N LYS A 193 -6.78 -14.85 18.99
CA LYS A 193 -7.64 -14.02 19.84
C LYS A 193 -7.91 -12.78 19.01
N GLU A 194 -9.19 -12.47 18.81
CA GLU A 194 -9.59 -11.21 18.20
C GLU A 194 -8.86 -10.14 19.00
N ASP A 195 -7.70 -9.71 18.50
CA ASP A 195 -7.16 -8.42 18.81
C ASP A 195 -8.24 -7.53 18.23
N THR A 196 -9.16 -7.16 19.11
CA THR A 196 -10.05 -6.01 19.02
C THR A 196 -9.17 -4.78 18.84
N ILE A 197 -8.52 -4.68 17.69
CA ILE A 197 -8.43 -3.41 17.00
C ILE A 197 -9.90 -3.15 16.65
N ILE A 198 -10.58 -2.47 17.56
CA ILE A 198 -11.80 -1.76 17.22
C ILE A 198 -11.31 -0.76 16.17
N GLU A 199 -11.36 -1.13 14.89
CA GLU A 199 -11.35 -0.14 13.82
C GLU A 199 -12.56 0.72 14.17
N GLU A 200 -12.31 1.93 14.70
CA GLU A 200 -13.37 2.90 14.96
C GLU A 200 -14.25 2.91 13.71
N ASP A 201 -15.55 2.67 13.89
CA ASP A 201 -16.52 2.66 12.81
C ASP A 201 -16.49 4.06 12.19
N ASN A 202 -15.61 4.22 11.20
CA ASN A 202 -15.30 5.52 10.69
C ASN A 202 -16.48 5.89 9.82
N ASN A 203 -17.37 6.71 10.36
CA ASN A 203 -18.56 7.16 9.65
C ASN A 203 -18.22 8.02 8.43
N GLU A 204 -16.95 8.18 8.08
CA GLU A 204 -16.49 8.89 6.90
C GLU A 204 -16.31 7.96 5.69
N ILE A 205 -16.94 8.35 4.58
CA ILE A 205 -16.89 7.67 3.30
C ILE A 205 -16.23 8.60 2.28
N ASN A 206 -15.01 8.28 1.86
CA ASN A 206 -14.31 9.04 0.82
C ASN A 206 -14.64 8.48 -0.57
N VAL A 207 -15.28 9.30 -1.41
CA VAL A 207 -15.79 8.89 -2.73
C VAL A 207 -15.06 9.67 -3.84
N ALA A 208 -14.40 8.95 -4.73
CA ALA A 208 -13.84 9.50 -5.96
C ALA A 208 -14.87 9.47 -7.10
N ILE A 209 -14.96 10.54 -7.90
CA ILE A 209 -15.80 10.57 -9.12
C ILE A 209 -14.89 10.61 -10.35
N ILE A 210 -14.93 9.55 -11.15
CA ILE A 210 -14.10 9.41 -12.34
C ILE A 210 -14.91 9.21 -13.62
N GLY A 211 -14.27 9.41 -14.76
CA GLY A 211 -14.88 9.30 -16.09
C GLY A 211 -14.30 10.33 -17.05
N ARG A 212 -14.51 10.15 -18.36
CA ARG A 212 -14.01 11.09 -19.39
C ARG A 212 -14.68 12.46 -19.28
N THR A 213 -14.18 13.44 -20.01
CA THR A 213 -14.79 14.78 -20.08
C THR A 213 -16.24 14.70 -20.57
N ASN A 214 -17.10 15.63 -20.12
CA ASN A 214 -18.49 15.78 -20.57
C ASN A 214 -19.50 14.64 -20.28
N VAL A 215 -19.11 13.57 -19.57
CA VAL A 215 -20.06 12.51 -19.09
C VAL A 215 -21.01 12.98 -17.97
N GLY A 216 -20.83 14.20 -17.46
CA GLY A 216 -21.69 14.79 -16.43
C GLY A 216 -21.25 14.54 -14.98
N LYS A 217 -19.96 14.31 -14.71
CA LYS A 217 -19.41 14.17 -13.35
C LYS A 217 -19.82 15.30 -12.41
N SER A 218 -19.66 16.56 -12.83
CA SER A 218 -20.01 17.72 -12.01
C SER A 218 -21.52 17.85 -11.80
N SER A 219 -22.32 17.44 -12.78
CA SER A 219 -23.78 17.37 -12.64
C SER A 219 -24.20 16.31 -11.63
N ILE A 220 -23.57 15.13 -11.65
CA ILE A 220 -23.79 14.06 -10.66
C ILE A 220 -23.41 14.51 -9.26
N LEU A 221 -22.23 15.13 -9.09
CA LEU A 221 -21.79 15.69 -7.82
C LEU A 221 -22.83 16.67 -7.26
N ASN A 222 -23.29 17.61 -8.08
CA ASN A 222 -24.30 18.59 -7.65
C ASN A 222 -25.66 17.94 -7.34
N ALA A 223 -26.07 16.93 -8.10
CA ALA A 223 -27.31 16.20 -7.85
C ALA A 223 -27.23 15.39 -6.54
N LEU A 224 -26.08 14.78 -6.23
CA LEU A 224 -25.85 14.06 -4.98
C LEU A 224 -25.85 15.01 -3.77
N ILE A 225 -25.28 16.20 -3.91
CA ILE A 225 -25.18 17.22 -2.83
C ILE A 225 -26.50 18.02 -2.62
N GLY A 226 -27.45 17.98 -3.57
CA GLY A 226 -28.62 18.89 -3.60
C GLY A 226 -29.40 19.11 -2.29
N GLU A 227 -29.93 20.34 -2.14
CA GLU A 227 -30.69 21.05 -1.06
C GLU A 227 -30.42 20.76 0.44
N GLU A 228 -29.92 19.60 0.83
CA GLU A 228 -29.50 19.29 2.21
C GLU A 228 -28.09 19.83 2.47
N ARG A 229 -27.94 21.17 2.42
CA ARG A 229 -26.77 21.82 3.03
C ARG A 229 -26.91 21.73 4.56
N SER A 230 -26.55 20.59 5.15
CA SER A 230 -26.22 20.59 6.58
C SER A 230 -24.87 21.30 6.76
N VAL A 231 -24.80 22.09 7.82
CA VAL A 231 -23.84 23.17 8.05
C VAL A 231 -22.39 22.69 7.89
N VAL A 232 -21.63 23.34 7.00
CA VAL A 232 -20.18 23.23 6.98
C VAL A 232 -19.67 23.64 8.36
N SER A 233 -19.19 22.66 9.12
CA SER A 233 -18.51 22.93 10.38
C SER A 233 -17.21 23.67 10.09
N SER A 234 -17.25 24.99 10.25
CA SER A 234 -16.08 25.86 10.26
C SER A 234 -15.33 25.72 11.59
N ILE A 235 -14.86 24.50 11.93
CA ILE A 235 -13.88 24.35 13.00
C ILE A 235 -12.52 24.68 12.39
N SER A 236 -12.04 25.88 12.70
CA SER A 236 -10.68 26.31 12.42
C SER A 236 -9.71 25.36 13.13
N GLY A 237 -9.09 24.44 12.39
CA GLY A 237 -8.10 23.54 13.00
C GLY A 237 -7.73 22.26 12.26
N THR A 238 -8.40 21.86 11.18
CA THR A 238 -7.92 20.73 10.37
C THR A 238 -6.99 21.26 9.28
N THR A 239 -5.75 20.78 9.26
CA THR A 239 -4.76 21.06 8.21
C THR A 239 -5.40 20.89 6.84
N ILE A 240 -5.50 22.03 6.18
CA ILE A 240 -6.17 22.35 4.93
C ILE A 240 -5.61 21.50 3.78
N ASP A 241 -6.42 20.61 3.23
CA ASP A 241 -6.35 20.29 1.80
C ASP A 241 -7.48 21.05 1.07
N PRO A 242 -7.25 21.66 -0.09
CA PRO A 242 -8.23 22.56 -0.69
C PRO A 242 -9.28 21.79 -1.52
N VAL A 243 -10.57 22.03 -1.23
CA VAL A 243 -11.75 21.80 -2.11
C VAL A 243 -12.34 20.37 -2.13
N ASP A 244 -12.58 19.75 -0.98
CA ASP A 244 -13.46 18.59 -0.86
C ASP A 244 -14.90 19.03 -0.49
N GLU A 245 -15.91 18.32 -0.99
CA GLU A 245 -17.32 18.61 -0.71
C GLU A 245 -17.91 17.43 0.08
N SER A 246 -18.65 17.69 1.14
CA SER A 246 -19.22 16.64 1.99
C SER A 246 -20.67 16.89 2.35
N PHE A 247 -21.40 15.81 2.63
CA PHE A 247 -22.77 15.83 3.14
C PHE A 247 -23.00 14.62 4.07
N GLU A 248 -23.98 14.72 4.95
CA GLU A 248 -24.39 13.62 5.82
C GLU A 248 -25.54 12.83 5.20
N TYR A 249 -25.48 11.51 5.26
CA TYR A 249 -26.53 10.62 4.77
C TYR A 249 -26.52 9.31 5.55
N LYS A 250 -27.67 8.94 6.14
CA LYS A 250 -27.81 7.72 6.98
C LYS A 250 -26.68 7.55 8.01
N GLU A 251 -26.40 8.61 8.78
CA GLU A 251 -25.37 8.62 9.84
C GLU A 251 -23.91 8.48 9.33
N LYS A 252 -23.71 8.44 8.01
CA LYS A 252 -22.39 8.48 7.36
C LYS A 252 -22.13 9.87 6.78
N LYS A 253 -20.92 10.40 7.00
CA LYS A 253 -20.38 11.60 6.35
C LYS A 253 -19.75 11.19 5.03
N ILE A 254 -20.37 11.55 3.92
CA ILE A 254 -19.87 11.25 2.58
C ILE A 254 -19.06 12.45 2.10
N THR A 255 -17.77 12.23 1.86
CA THR A 255 -16.81 13.24 1.37
C THR A 255 -16.39 12.89 -0.06
N PHE A 256 -16.63 13.78 -1.01
CA PHE A 256 -16.11 13.65 -2.36
C PHE A 256 -14.70 14.24 -2.44
N VAL A 257 -13.73 13.41 -2.79
CA VAL A 257 -12.31 13.79 -2.86
C VAL A 257 -12.00 14.54 -4.16
N ASP A 258 -11.21 15.60 -4.04
CA ASP A 258 -10.61 16.39 -5.13
C ASP A 258 -11.63 17.04 -6.10
N THR A 259 -12.71 17.62 -5.55
CA THR A 259 -13.80 18.22 -6.37
C THR A 259 -13.39 19.48 -7.14
N ALA A 260 -12.29 20.15 -6.74
CA ALA A 260 -11.72 21.27 -7.50
C ALA A 260 -11.42 20.91 -8.97
N GLY A 261 -11.05 19.65 -9.23
CA GLY A 261 -10.76 19.15 -10.58
C GLY A 261 -12.01 19.04 -11.45
N LEU A 262 -13.16 18.79 -10.83
CA LEU A 262 -14.46 18.70 -11.48
C LEU A 262 -15.03 20.08 -11.83
N ARG A 263 -14.74 21.12 -11.03
CA ARG A 263 -15.24 22.49 -11.25
C ARG A 263 -14.40 23.32 -12.23
N ARG A 264 -13.08 23.09 -12.32
CA ARG A 264 -12.15 23.92 -13.13
C ARG A 264 -11.97 23.48 -14.59
N ARG A 265 -12.56 22.36 -15.02
CA ARG A 265 -12.31 21.74 -16.34
C ARG A 265 -13.02 22.38 -17.55
N GLY A 266 -13.45 23.64 -17.43
CA GLY A 266 -13.99 24.39 -18.57
C GLY A 266 -12.95 25.01 -19.51
N LYS A 267 -11.63 25.00 -19.21
CA LYS A 267 -10.69 25.90 -19.93
C LYS A 267 -9.20 25.53 -20.01
N ILE A 268 -8.76 24.30 -19.72
CA ILE A 268 -7.31 23.98 -19.74
C ILE A 268 -7.06 22.75 -20.60
N GLU A 269 -6.74 22.97 -21.87
CA GLU A 269 -6.05 22.01 -22.73
C GLU A 269 -4.55 22.00 -22.37
N GLY A 270 -3.93 20.81 -22.32
CA GLY A 270 -2.47 20.69 -22.38
C GLY A 270 -1.72 20.22 -21.12
N ILE A 271 -2.35 19.51 -20.17
CA ILE A 271 -1.60 18.97 -19.01
C ILE A 271 -2.07 17.55 -18.61
N GLU A 272 -1.91 16.56 -19.49
CA GLU A 272 -2.33 15.17 -19.24
C GLU A 272 -1.56 14.49 -18.10
N LYS A 273 -0.24 14.74 -17.98
CA LYS A 273 0.61 14.11 -16.94
C LYS A 273 0.20 14.49 -15.52
N TYR A 274 -0.14 15.77 -15.29
CA TYR A 274 -0.58 16.24 -13.98
C TYR A 274 -2.03 15.83 -13.69
N ALA A 275 -2.87 15.65 -14.71
CA ALA A 275 -4.21 15.08 -14.55
C ALA A 275 -4.16 13.62 -14.07
N LEU A 276 -3.23 12.82 -14.58
CA LEU A 276 -3.03 11.44 -14.15
C LEU A 276 -2.51 11.35 -12.72
N MET A 277 -1.44 12.09 -12.37
CA MET A 277 -0.91 12.10 -11.00
C MET A 277 -1.95 12.54 -9.97
N ARG A 278 -2.72 13.58 -10.30
CA ARG A 278 -3.83 14.05 -9.47
C ARG A 278 -4.92 12.99 -9.30
N THR A 279 -5.28 12.28 -10.37
CA THR A 279 -6.24 11.18 -10.30
C THR A 279 -5.73 10.07 -9.39
N LYS A 280 -4.44 9.73 -9.44
CA LYS A 280 -3.82 8.73 -8.54
C LYS A 280 -3.86 9.16 -7.08
N GLU A 281 -3.50 10.40 -6.77
CA GLU A 281 -3.57 10.92 -5.39
C GLU A 281 -5.00 10.96 -4.83
N MET A 282 -5.98 11.32 -5.67
CA MET A 282 -7.40 11.24 -5.33
C MET A 282 -7.83 9.80 -5.03
N LEU A 283 -7.46 8.83 -5.88
CA LEU A 283 -7.82 7.41 -5.70
C LEU A 283 -7.18 6.81 -4.43
N LYS A 284 -5.95 7.21 -4.08
CA LYS A 284 -5.29 6.77 -2.82
C LYS A 284 -6.05 7.17 -1.55
N LYS A 285 -6.77 8.30 -1.58
CA LYS A 285 -7.54 8.82 -0.44
C LYS A 285 -8.97 8.27 -0.39
N ALA A 286 -9.45 7.68 -1.48
CA ALA A 286 -10.82 7.21 -1.61
C ALA A 286 -10.98 5.80 -1.03
N ASN A 287 -12.20 5.50 -0.56
CA ASN A 287 -12.66 4.13 -0.26
C ASN A 287 -13.48 3.58 -1.43
N LEU A 288 -14.22 4.49 -2.10
CA LEU A 288 -15.13 4.18 -3.19
C LEU A 288 -14.84 4.99 -4.44
N ALA A 289 -15.13 4.43 -5.61
CA ALA A 289 -15.10 5.12 -6.89
C ALA A 289 -16.45 5.03 -7.63
N LEU A 290 -16.95 6.17 -8.07
CA LEU A 290 -18.04 6.28 -9.03
C LEU A 290 -17.45 6.41 -10.44
N VAL A 291 -17.57 5.35 -11.23
CA VAL A 291 -17.17 5.33 -12.65
C VAL A 291 -18.33 5.86 -13.48
N ILE A 292 -18.30 7.16 -13.81
CA ILE A 292 -19.36 7.81 -14.57
C ILE A 292 -19.15 7.59 -16.06
N LEU A 293 -20.13 6.94 -16.69
CA LEU A 293 -20.22 6.72 -18.13
C LEU A 293 -21.41 7.50 -18.68
N ASP A 294 -21.29 7.93 -19.94
CA ASP A 294 -22.41 8.54 -20.65
C ASP A 294 -23.27 7.44 -21.29
N ALA A 295 -24.55 7.37 -20.94
CA ALA A 295 -25.46 6.38 -21.48
C ALA A 295 -26.01 6.76 -22.87
N SER A 296 -25.90 8.02 -23.30
CA SER A 296 -26.40 8.46 -24.62
C SER A 296 -25.36 8.34 -25.74
N GLU A 297 -24.11 7.99 -25.40
CA GLU A 297 -23.01 7.83 -26.34
C GLU A 297 -22.41 6.41 -26.27
N GLU A 298 -21.70 5.98 -27.31
CA GLU A 298 -20.98 4.71 -27.29
C GLU A 298 -19.79 4.74 -26.32
N LEU A 299 -19.49 3.59 -25.71
CA LEU A 299 -18.38 3.41 -24.79
C LEU A 299 -17.04 3.47 -25.54
N VAL A 300 -16.15 4.39 -25.15
CA VAL A 300 -14.84 4.59 -25.80
C VAL A 300 -13.70 3.96 -24.99
N ASP A 301 -12.53 3.77 -25.60
CA ASP A 301 -11.40 3.08 -24.94
C ASP A 301 -10.80 3.91 -23.80
N LEU A 302 -10.98 5.24 -23.85
CA LEU A 302 -10.61 6.11 -22.74
C LEU A 302 -11.42 5.81 -21.47
N ASP A 303 -12.68 5.37 -21.59
CA ASP A 303 -13.50 5.01 -20.43
C ASP A 303 -12.90 3.78 -19.72
N GLU A 304 -12.46 2.78 -20.50
CA GLU A 304 -11.81 1.57 -20.00
C GLU A 304 -10.48 1.89 -19.31
N LYS A 305 -9.65 2.74 -19.92
CA LYS A 305 -8.37 3.20 -19.32
C LYS A 305 -8.58 3.95 -18.01
N ILE A 306 -9.60 4.81 -17.94
CA ILE A 306 -9.91 5.57 -16.72
C ILE A 306 -10.43 4.63 -15.63
N ALA A 307 -11.30 3.68 -15.98
CA ALA A 307 -11.83 2.70 -15.03
C ALA A 307 -10.76 1.72 -14.52
N GLY A 308 -9.78 1.34 -15.35
CA GLY A 308 -8.67 0.47 -14.96
C GLY A 308 -7.83 1.03 -13.81
N LEU A 309 -7.76 2.36 -13.69
CA LEU A 309 -7.08 3.01 -12.56
C LEU A 309 -7.76 2.71 -11.22
N VAL A 310 -9.06 2.41 -11.17
CA VAL A 310 -9.77 2.12 -9.91
C VAL A 310 -9.38 0.77 -9.35
N ASP A 311 -9.28 -0.22 -10.24
CA ASP A 311 -8.98 -1.60 -9.88
C ASP A 311 -7.59 -1.67 -9.22
N GLU A 312 -6.61 -0.89 -9.72
CA GLU A 312 -5.26 -0.74 -9.16
C GLU A 312 -5.21 -0.27 -7.70
N TYR A 313 -6.27 0.32 -7.14
CA TYR A 313 -6.30 0.76 -5.73
C TYR A 313 -7.23 -0.10 -4.87
N GLY A 314 -7.92 -1.07 -5.45
CA GLY A 314 -8.84 -1.94 -4.70
C GLY A 314 -9.96 -1.15 -4.03
N LEU A 315 -10.57 -0.21 -4.75
CA LEU A 315 -11.69 0.60 -4.24
C LEU A 315 -13.02 -0.11 -4.46
N GLY A 316 -13.96 0.07 -3.53
CA GLY A 316 -15.34 -0.30 -3.82
C GLY A 316 -15.85 0.54 -5.00
N THR A 317 -16.63 -0.03 -5.91
CA THR A 317 -16.87 0.59 -7.21
C THR A 317 -18.33 0.53 -7.60
N ILE A 318 -18.87 1.65 -8.09
CA ILE A 318 -20.17 1.74 -8.77
C ILE A 318 -19.93 2.23 -10.19
N ILE A 319 -20.46 1.51 -11.17
CA ILE A 319 -20.53 2.01 -12.54
C ILE A 319 -21.85 2.77 -12.70
N VAL A 320 -21.76 4.06 -13.01
CA VAL A 320 -22.90 4.97 -13.10
C VAL A 320 -23.14 5.33 -14.56
N LEU A 321 -24.24 4.87 -15.13
CA LEU A 321 -24.72 5.21 -16.46
C LEU A 321 -25.54 6.51 -16.37
N ASN A 322 -24.88 7.65 -16.57
CA ASN A 322 -25.51 8.97 -16.49
C ASN A 322 -26.16 9.37 -17.83
N LYS A 323 -26.97 10.43 -17.82
CA LYS A 323 -27.78 10.90 -18.97
C LYS A 323 -28.77 9.84 -19.47
N TRP A 324 -29.28 9.00 -18.56
CA TRP A 324 -30.25 7.96 -18.89
C TRP A 324 -31.54 8.50 -19.52
N ASP A 325 -31.86 9.78 -19.33
CA ASP A 325 -32.98 10.47 -19.98
C ASP A 325 -32.79 10.69 -21.49
N GLU A 326 -31.55 10.65 -21.97
CA GLU A 326 -31.19 10.85 -23.38
C GLU A 326 -30.79 9.52 -24.08
N ASN A 327 -30.79 8.40 -23.34
CA ASN A 327 -30.44 7.09 -23.87
C ASN A 327 -31.61 6.45 -24.64
N SER A 328 -31.30 5.80 -25.76
CA SER A 328 -32.25 5.09 -26.62
C SER A 328 -32.22 3.56 -26.44
N GLU A 329 -31.17 3.00 -25.84
CA GLU A 329 -31.00 1.56 -25.64
C GLU A 329 -31.69 1.05 -24.36
N THR A 330 -31.99 -0.24 -24.31
CA THR A 330 -32.49 -0.82 -23.06
C THR A 330 -31.37 -0.99 -22.02
N PHE A 331 -31.72 -0.99 -20.74
CA PHE A 331 -30.74 -1.22 -19.65
C PHE A 331 -29.96 -2.52 -19.84
N LYS A 332 -30.63 -3.62 -20.22
CA LYS A 332 -29.99 -4.93 -20.40
C LYS A 332 -28.97 -4.94 -21.54
N GLU A 333 -29.22 -4.20 -22.62
CA GLU A 333 -28.29 -4.11 -23.75
C GLU A 333 -27.03 -3.34 -23.36
N LEU A 334 -27.20 -2.16 -22.75
CA LEU A 334 -26.07 -1.35 -22.33
C LEU A 334 -25.29 -2.02 -21.18
N GLU A 335 -25.97 -2.65 -20.22
CA GLU A 335 -25.35 -3.46 -19.17
C GLU A 335 -24.46 -4.55 -19.77
N LYS A 336 -24.94 -5.27 -20.79
CA LYS A 336 -24.14 -6.31 -21.47
C LYS A 336 -22.92 -5.72 -22.17
N LYS A 337 -23.04 -4.53 -22.78
CA LYS A 337 -21.89 -3.82 -23.40
C LYS A 337 -20.87 -3.42 -22.33
N VAL A 338 -21.32 -2.85 -21.21
CA VAL A 338 -20.47 -2.49 -20.07
C VAL A 338 -19.77 -3.73 -19.51
N ARG A 339 -20.49 -4.81 -19.18
CA ARG A 339 -19.89 -6.05 -18.65
C ARG A 339 -18.88 -6.69 -19.60
N ARG A 340 -19.05 -6.52 -20.91
CA ARG A 340 -18.08 -6.99 -21.91
C ARG A 340 -16.80 -6.15 -21.96
N LYS A 341 -16.92 -4.83 -21.80
CA LYS A 341 -15.78 -3.90 -21.86
C LYS A 341 -15.03 -3.82 -20.52
N PHE A 342 -15.75 -3.72 -19.41
CA PHE A 342 -15.21 -3.58 -18.06
C PHE A 342 -15.21 -4.92 -17.30
N LYS A 343 -14.59 -5.96 -17.87
CA LYS A 343 -14.57 -7.31 -17.27
C LYS A 343 -13.89 -7.36 -15.90
N PHE A 344 -12.92 -6.49 -15.67
CA PHE A 344 -12.18 -6.38 -14.41
C PHE A 344 -13.06 -5.85 -13.27
N LEU A 345 -14.05 -4.99 -13.57
CA LEU A 345 -15.05 -4.51 -12.61
C LEU A 345 -16.30 -5.41 -12.55
N PHE A 346 -16.13 -6.74 -12.64
CA PHE A 346 -17.25 -7.68 -12.60
C PHE A 346 -18.07 -7.60 -11.30
N TYR A 347 -17.43 -7.20 -10.19
CA TYR A 347 -18.05 -7.03 -8.88
C TYR A 347 -18.84 -5.73 -8.73
N ALA A 348 -18.57 -4.72 -9.57
CA ALA A 348 -19.19 -3.40 -9.45
C ALA A 348 -20.66 -3.43 -9.93
N PRO A 349 -21.65 -2.97 -9.15
CA PRO A 349 -23.00 -2.79 -9.65
C PRO A 349 -23.06 -1.67 -10.68
N ILE A 350 -24.04 -1.80 -11.59
CA ILE A 350 -24.31 -0.81 -12.64
C ILE A 350 -25.64 -0.12 -12.31
N ILE A 351 -25.62 1.21 -12.17
CA ILE A 351 -26.80 2.02 -11.88
C ILE A 351 -27.02 3.04 -13.00
N ALA A 352 -28.23 3.08 -13.53
CA ALA A 352 -28.66 4.11 -14.46
C ALA A 352 -29.28 5.31 -13.72
N VAL A 353 -28.78 6.50 -14.03
CA VAL A 353 -29.17 7.77 -13.39
C VAL A 353 -29.33 8.87 -14.43
N SER A 354 -30.03 9.93 -14.04
CA SER A 354 -30.02 11.19 -14.79
C SER A 354 -29.82 12.35 -13.82
N ALA A 355 -28.61 12.91 -13.82
CA ALA A 355 -28.28 14.08 -13.02
C ALA A 355 -29.19 15.28 -13.34
N LYS A 356 -29.69 15.36 -14.58
CA LYS A 356 -30.54 16.45 -15.07
C LYS A 356 -31.96 16.38 -14.53
N THR A 357 -32.51 15.17 -14.41
CA THR A 357 -33.89 14.95 -13.93
C THR A 357 -33.96 14.56 -12.46
N GLY A 358 -32.83 14.21 -11.84
CA GLY A 358 -32.76 13.65 -10.48
C GLY A 358 -33.10 12.16 -10.41
N ARG A 359 -33.40 11.51 -11.54
CA ARG A 359 -33.79 10.10 -11.58
C ARG A 359 -32.69 9.21 -10.98
N SER A 360 -33.11 8.37 -10.02
CA SER A 360 -32.27 7.37 -9.33
C SER A 360 -31.09 7.93 -8.53
N ILE A 361 -31.06 9.23 -8.22
CA ILE A 361 -29.99 9.83 -7.42
C ILE A 361 -30.04 9.34 -5.96
N ASP A 362 -31.22 9.23 -5.35
CA ASP A 362 -31.35 8.68 -3.99
C ASP A 362 -30.93 7.20 -3.93
N ARG A 363 -31.30 6.42 -4.95
CA ARG A 363 -30.84 5.03 -5.09
C ARG A 363 -29.30 4.95 -5.22
N LEU A 364 -28.67 5.95 -5.84
CA LEU A 364 -27.21 6.03 -5.89
C LEU A 364 -26.62 6.35 -4.51
N LYS A 365 -27.23 7.26 -3.73
CA LYS A 365 -26.83 7.52 -2.33
C LYS A 365 -26.94 6.26 -1.46
N ASP A 366 -28.06 5.55 -1.56
CA ASP A 366 -28.27 4.26 -0.88
C ASP A 366 -27.17 3.26 -1.22
N LYS A 367 -26.85 3.12 -2.51
CA LYS A 367 -25.85 2.16 -2.97
C LYS A 367 -24.42 2.55 -2.56
N ILE A 368 -24.11 3.84 -2.42
CA ILE A 368 -22.81 4.30 -1.89
C ILE A 368 -22.61 3.78 -0.47
N VAL A 369 -23.61 3.95 0.40
CA VAL A 369 -23.55 3.45 1.78
C VAL A 369 -23.49 1.92 1.81
N GLU A 370 -24.37 1.24 1.06
CA GLU A 370 -24.39 -0.23 1.02
C GLU A 370 -23.06 -0.83 0.58
N ILE A 371 -22.42 -0.26 -0.45
CA ILE A 371 -21.11 -0.76 -0.89
C ILE A 371 -20.03 -0.38 0.10
N TYR A 372 -20.09 0.78 0.76
CA TYR A 372 -19.16 1.08 1.84
C TYR A 372 -19.24 0.05 2.95
N ASP A 373 -20.45 -0.31 3.39
CA ASP A 373 -20.66 -1.31 4.44
C ASP A 373 -20.12 -2.69 3.99
N ASN A 374 -20.37 -3.08 2.73
CA ASN A 374 -19.76 -4.28 2.16
C ASN A 374 -18.23 -4.17 2.03
N TYR A 375 -17.71 -2.97 1.82
CA TYR A 375 -16.30 -2.67 1.65
C TYR A 375 -15.54 -2.69 2.97
N SER A 376 -16.17 -2.29 4.07
CA SER A 376 -15.58 -2.22 5.41
C SER A 376 -15.94 -3.40 6.30
N GLN A 377 -16.76 -4.34 5.81
CA GLN A 377 -17.21 -5.47 6.61
C GLN A 377 -16.05 -6.31 7.16
N ARG A 378 -16.14 -6.62 8.46
CA ARG A 378 -15.30 -7.62 9.12
C ARG A 378 -16.03 -8.96 9.15
N ILE A 379 -15.37 -9.99 8.65
CA ILE A 379 -15.87 -11.35 8.54
C ILE A 379 -15.23 -12.16 9.67
N PRO A 380 -16.04 -12.75 10.58
CA PRO A 380 -15.51 -13.60 11.64
C PRO A 380 -14.70 -14.76 11.08
N THR A 381 -13.54 -15.02 11.67
CA THR A 381 -12.63 -16.10 11.25
C THR A 381 -13.33 -17.45 11.21
N SER A 382 -14.22 -17.75 12.17
CA SER A 382 -15.01 -18.98 12.20
C SER A 382 -15.93 -19.13 10.98
N SER A 383 -16.68 -18.06 10.65
CA SER A 383 -17.57 -18.04 9.48
C SER A 383 -16.78 -18.19 8.17
N LEU A 384 -15.63 -17.52 8.07
CA LEU A 384 -14.78 -17.58 6.89
C LEU A 384 -14.20 -18.99 6.68
N ASN A 385 -13.71 -19.64 7.74
CA ASN A 385 -13.16 -20.99 7.66
C ASN A 385 -14.22 -22.01 7.22
N LYS A 386 -15.42 -21.94 7.80
CA LYS A 386 -16.54 -22.79 7.40
C LYS A 386 -16.84 -22.70 5.90
N ILE A 387 -16.88 -21.49 5.33
CA ILE A 387 -17.13 -21.29 3.90
C ILE A 387 -15.98 -21.85 3.05
N VAL A 388 -14.73 -21.68 3.49
CA VAL A 388 -13.55 -22.21 2.78
C VAL A 388 -13.52 -23.74 2.82
N GLU A 389 -13.86 -24.36 3.94
CA GLU A 389 -13.98 -25.81 4.07
C GLU A 389 -15.05 -26.37 3.15
N GLU A 390 -16.25 -25.77 3.12
CA GLU A 390 -17.32 -26.14 2.18
C GLU A 390 -16.86 -26.03 0.71
N ALA A 391 -16.07 -25.02 0.37
CA ALA A 391 -15.49 -24.87 -0.96
C ALA A 391 -14.50 -26.00 -1.28
N VAL A 392 -13.62 -26.36 -0.35
CA VAL A 392 -12.63 -27.44 -0.52
C VAL A 392 -13.32 -28.81 -0.64
N ILE A 393 -14.41 -29.03 0.12
CA ILE A 393 -15.23 -30.25 0.01
C ILE A 393 -15.88 -30.34 -1.38
N ARG A 394 -16.45 -29.23 -1.86
CA ARG A 394 -17.11 -29.19 -3.18
C ARG A 394 -16.13 -29.34 -4.33
N HIS A 395 -14.95 -28.77 -4.21
CA HIS A 395 -13.89 -28.86 -5.21
C HIS A 395 -12.53 -28.99 -4.53
N ALA A 396 -12.03 -30.22 -4.45
CA ALA A 396 -10.80 -30.56 -3.76
C ALA A 396 -9.59 -29.75 -4.26
N LEU A 397 -8.64 -29.51 -3.35
CA LEU A 397 -7.39 -28.84 -3.68
C LEU A 397 -6.63 -29.63 -4.76
N PRO A 398 -6.06 -28.96 -5.76
CA PRO A 398 -5.28 -29.62 -6.79
C PRO A 398 -3.99 -30.21 -6.17
N SER A 399 -3.41 -31.20 -6.84
CA SER A 399 -2.11 -31.77 -6.47
C SER A 399 -1.07 -31.56 -7.57
N PRO A 400 -0.54 -30.34 -7.76
CA PRO A 400 0.44 -30.04 -8.81
C PRO A 400 1.68 -30.92 -8.62
N ASN A 401 2.03 -31.72 -9.64
CA ASN A 401 3.17 -32.64 -9.61
C ASN A 401 3.15 -33.60 -8.40
N GLY A 402 1.96 -34.02 -7.96
CA GLY A 402 1.80 -34.90 -6.79
C GLY A 402 2.04 -34.19 -5.45
N ALA A 403 2.25 -32.87 -5.43
CA ALA A 403 2.39 -32.12 -4.20
C ALA A 403 1.04 -32.04 -3.47
N TYR A 404 1.00 -32.54 -2.25
CA TYR A 404 -0.16 -32.37 -1.36
C TYR A 404 -0.28 -30.90 -0.91
N LEU A 405 -1.44 -30.29 -1.19
CA LEU A 405 -1.80 -28.94 -0.72
C LEU A 405 -2.82 -29.06 0.42
N ARG A 406 -2.61 -28.27 1.48
CA ARG A 406 -3.52 -28.17 2.61
C ARG A 406 -3.66 -26.72 3.02
N ILE A 407 -4.91 -26.23 3.05
CA ILE A 407 -5.28 -24.99 3.74
C ILE A 407 -5.49 -25.36 5.21
N TYR A 408 -4.81 -24.65 6.11
CA TYR A 408 -4.96 -24.81 7.55
C TYR A 408 -6.13 -24.00 8.06
N TYR A 409 -6.17 -22.72 7.69
CA TYR A 409 -7.28 -21.81 7.98
C TYR A 409 -7.20 -20.59 7.07
N ALA A 410 -8.28 -19.81 7.05
CA ALA A 410 -8.38 -18.51 6.41
C ALA A 410 -8.67 -17.44 7.47
N THR A 411 -8.11 -16.24 7.31
CA THR A 411 -8.39 -15.09 8.19
C THR A 411 -8.46 -13.81 7.38
N GLN A 412 -9.33 -12.88 7.77
CA GLN A 412 -9.34 -11.53 7.25
C GLN A 412 -8.40 -10.67 8.10
N PHE A 413 -7.40 -10.07 7.46
CA PHE A 413 -6.40 -9.24 8.15
C PHE A 413 -6.57 -7.74 7.85
N GLN A 414 -7.38 -7.37 6.86
CA GLN A 414 -7.72 -5.99 6.54
C GLN A 414 -9.17 -5.90 6.04
N SER A 415 -9.87 -4.84 6.45
CA SER A 415 -11.27 -4.61 6.10
C SER A 415 -11.43 -3.77 4.85
N ASN A 416 -10.60 -2.74 4.61
CA ASN A 416 -10.77 -1.74 3.56
C ASN A 416 -9.63 -1.75 2.51
N PRO A 417 -9.69 -2.49 1.39
CA PRO A 417 -10.72 -3.51 1.03
C PRO A 417 -10.55 -4.82 1.81
N PRO A 418 -11.52 -5.76 1.73
CA PRO A 418 -11.43 -7.04 2.41
C PRO A 418 -10.25 -7.86 1.86
N ARG A 419 -9.23 -8.06 2.71
CA ARG A 419 -8.08 -8.90 2.40
C ARG A 419 -8.08 -10.14 3.28
N ILE A 420 -8.09 -11.29 2.61
CA ILE A 420 -8.18 -12.62 3.20
C ILE A 420 -6.86 -13.35 2.95
N ALA A 421 -6.25 -13.85 4.01
CA ALA A 421 -5.08 -14.72 3.93
C ALA A 421 -5.51 -16.18 4.09
N LEU A 422 -5.15 -17.02 3.12
CA LEU A 422 -5.22 -18.48 3.18
C LEU A 422 -3.89 -19.00 3.71
N ILE A 423 -3.89 -19.48 4.95
CA ILE A 423 -2.70 -20.07 5.58
C ILE A 423 -2.62 -21.52 5.14
N MET A 424 -1.56 -21.88 4.42
CA MET A 424 -1.40 -23.19 3.80
C MET A 424 0.05 -23.67 3.81
N ASN A 425 0.24 -24.96 3.58
CA ASN A 425 1.56 -25.59 3.60
C ASN A 425 2.49 -25.12 2.46
N LYS A 426 1.94 -24.88 1.25
CA LYS A 426 2.71 -24.54 0.03
C LYS A 426 2.03 -23.43 -0.77
N PRO A 427 2.11 -22.15 -0.32
CA PRO A 427 1.39 -21.03 -0.94
C PRO A 427 1.70 -20.80 -2.41
N ASN A 428 2.96 -20.99 -2.81
CA ASN A 428 3.42 -20.74 -4.18
C ASN A 428 2.89 -21.76 -5.21
N LEU A 429 2.24 -22.84 -4.75
CA LEU A 429 1.72 -23.89 -5.63
C LEU A 429 0.21 -23.77 -5.88
N LEU A 430 -0.49 -22.86 -5.20
CA LEU A 430 -1.92 -22.65 -5.44
C LEU A 430 -2.12 -21.82 -6.71
N HIS A 431 -2.53 -22.49 -7.78
CA HIS A 431 -2.75 -21.87 -9.08
C HIS A 431 -3.89 -20.82 -9.04
N PHE A 432 -3.78 -19.77 -9.85
CA PHE A 432 -4.72 -18.64 -9.87
C PHE A 432 -6.17 -19.06 -10.15
N SER A 433 -6.38 -20.14 -10.92
CA SER A 433 -7.72 -20.65 -11.21
C SER A 433 -8.45 -21.12 -9.95
N TYR A 434 -7.74 -21.73 -9.00
CA TYR A 434 -8.33 -22.15 -7.74
C TYR A 434 -8.58 -20.95 -6.81
N LYS A 435 -7.68 -19.95 -6.82
CA LYS A 435 -7.93 -18.67 -6.12
C LYS A 435 -9.22 -18.01 -6.62
N ARG A 436 -9.41 -17.94 -7.94
CA ARG A 436 -10.63 -17.40 -8.57
C ARG A 436 -11.88 -18.21 -8.19
N TYR A 437 -11.77 -19.53 -8.13
CA TYR A 437 -12.84 -20.40 -7.64
C TYR A 437 -13.24 -20.03 -6.20
N LEU A 438 -12.26 -19.93 -5.29
CA LEU A 438 -12.52 -19.54 -3.89
C LEU A 438 -13.14 -18.14 -3.79
N ILE A 439 -12.64 -17.16 -4.54
CA ILE A 439 -13.21 -15.81 -4.57
C ILE A 439 -14.68 -15.84 -4.99
N ASN A 440 -15.02 -16.59 -6.04
CA ASN A 440 -16.41 -16.72 -6.47
C ASN A 440 -17.27 -17.43 -5.42
N PHE A 441 -16.76 -18.49 -4.80
CA PHE A 441 -17.47 -19.19 -3.74
C PHE A 441 -17.71 -18.30 -2.51
N LEU A 442 -16.74 -17.44 -2.15
CA LEU A 442 -16.90 -16.44 -1.10
C LEU A 442 -17.99 -15.42 -1.46
N ARG A 443 -18.03 -14.95 -2.72
CA ARG A 443 -19.07 -14.02 -3.20
C ARG A 443 -20.47 -14.61 -3.23
N ASP A 444 -20.59 -15.93 -3.42
CA ASP A 444 -21.88 -16.62 -3.37
C ASP A 444 -22.43 -16.73 -1.93
N ASN A 445 -21.57 -16.63 -0.91
CA ASN A 445 -21.93 -16.82 0.50
C ASN A 445 -21.89 -15.54 1.34
N ILE A 446 -21.14 -14.52 0.90
CA ILE A 446 -20.96 -13.24 1.60
C ILE A 446 -21.24 -12.11 0.60
N ASN A 447 -22.00 -11.10 1.03
CA ASN A 447 -22.32 -9.96 0.18
C ASN A 447 -21.09 -9.07 -0.03
N PHE A 448 -20.43 -9.25 -1.17
CA PHE A 448 -19.35 -8.37 -1.62
C PHE A 448 -19.75 -7.58 -2.88
N GLU A 449 -21.05 -7.30 -3.08
CA GLU A 449 -21.49 -6.45 -4.18
C GLU A 449 -20.76 -5.10 -4.10
N GLY A 450 -20.15 -4.67 -5.21
CA GLY A 450 -19.40 -3.43 -5.29
C GLY A 450 -17.99 -3.48 -4.71
N THR A 451 -17.62 -4.55 -3.99
CA THR A 451 -16.37 -4.62 -3.25
C THR A 451 -15.38 -5.60 -3.90
N PRO A 452 -14.14 -5.19 -4.19
CA PRO A 452 -13.07 -6.13 -4.57
C PRO A 452 -12.65 -6.96 -3.35
N ILE A 453 -12.26 -8.22 -3.58
CA ILE A 453 -11.79 -9.13 -2.51
C ILE A 453 -10.40 -9.61 -2.89
N HIS A 454 -9.44 -9.46 -1.99
CA HIS A 454 -8.08 -9.92 -2.22
C HIS A 454 -7.82 -11.19 -1.42
N VAL A 455 -7.52 -12.29 -2.13
CA VAL A 455 -7.19 -13.58 -1.51
C VAL A 455 -5.71 -13.87 -1.71
N LEU A 456 -4.97 -13.84 -0.60
CA LEU A 456 -3.55 -14.11 -0.52
C LEU A 456 -3.30 -15.51 0.02
N THR A 457 -2.15 -16.08 -0.31
CA THR A 457 -1.71 -17.40 0.17
C THR A 457 -0.42 -17.26 0.94
N ARG A 458 -0.33 -17.84 2.13
CA ARG A 458 0.82 -17.71 3.03
C ARG A 458 1.19 -19.03 3.70
N LYS A 459 2.44 -19.14 4.16
CA LYS A 459 2.85 -20.18 5.10
C LYS A 459 2.44 -19.80 6.52
N LYS A 460 2.28 -20.81 7.38
CA LYS A 460 2.09 -20.60 8.82
C LYS A 460 3.30 -19.85 9.39
N GLY A 461 3.06 -18.79 10.18
CA GLY A 461 4.12 -17.97 10.79
C GLY A 461 4.74 -16.90 9.87
N GLU A 462 4.32 -16.80 8.61
CA GLU A 462 4.78 -15.76 7.69
C GLU A 462 4.08 -14.43 7.99
N ARG A 463 4.86 -13.38 8.31
CA ARG A 463 4.32 -12.03 8.54
C ARG A 463 3.89 -11.39 7.22
N ILE A 464 2.83 -10.58 7.29
CA ILE A 464 2.36 -9.77 6.17
C ILE A 464 3.32 -8.59 6.01
N TYR A 465 4.02 -8.51 4.89
CA TYR A 465 4.80 -7.33 4.52
C TYR A 465 4.00 -6.48 3.52
N ASP A 466 4.03 -5.16 3.66
CA ASP A 466 3.28 -4.22 2.80
C ASP A 466 3.59 -4.37 1.30
N GLU A 467 4.78 -4.86 0.93
CA GLU A 467 5.18 -5.08 -0.47
C GLU A 467 4.35 -6.17 -1.18
N GLU A 468 3.79 -7.14 -0.43
CA GLU A 468 2.91 -8.17 -1.01
C GLU A 468 1.45 -7.69 -1.19
N LEU A 469 1.13 -6.50 -0.67
CA LEU A 469 -0.19 -5.87 -0.80
C LEU A 469 -0.33 -5.05 -2.09
N GLU A 470 0.79 -4.70 -2.73
CA GLU A 470 0.86 -3.95 -4.00
C GLU A 470 0.83 -4.87 -5.24
N ASP A 471 1.28 -6.13 -5.12
CA ASP A 471 1.37 -7.09 -6.23
C ASP A 471 0.06 -7.84 -6.56
N THR A 472 -1.08 -7.44 -6.01
CA THR A 472 -2.35 -8.17 -6.14
C THR A 472 -3.29 -7.75 -7.27
N PHE A 473 -2.91 -6.77 -8.11
CA PHE A 473 -3.82 -6.21 -9.13
C PHE A 473 -3.81 -6.93 -10.49
N GLN A 474 -3.16 -8.10 -10.59
CA GLN A 474 -3.19 -8.91 -11.80
C GLN A 474 -3.98 -10.20 -11.55
N GLY A 475 -5.31 -10.07 -11.59
CA GLY A 475 -6.27 -11.17 -11.50
C GLY A 475 -7.03 -11.40 -12.80
#